data_AF-A0A3D3TPW8-F1
#
_entry.id   AF-A0A3D3TPW8-F1
#
_cell.length_a   1.000
_cell.length_b   1.000
_cell.length_c   1.000
_cell.angle_alpha   90.00
_cell.angle_beta   90.00
_cell.angle_gamma   90.00
#
_symmetry.space_group_name_H-M   'P 1'
#
loop_
_entity.id
_entity.type
_entity.pdbx_description
1 polymer ?
#
loop_
_entity_poly.entity_id
_entity_poly.type
_entity_poly.pdbx_seq_one_letter_code
_entity_poly.pdbx_strand_id
1 'polypeptide(L)'
;MIGAREVAINTVMQVFENKAYSNIVLNNNLSQCNLGDKDKALATELVYGTIKYRYAIDKILKTFLEKKFDKTDKYILNLLRVCIYQLRYLDKIPDR
;
A
#
# COMPACT_ATOMS: atom_id res chain seq x y z
N MET A 1 -14.43 3.77 -10.96
CA MET A 1 -14.63 3.35 -9.56
C MET A 1 -13.26 2.96 -9.03
N ILE A 2 -12.81 3.60 -7.95
CA ILE A 2 -11.48 3.37 -7.36
C ILE A 2 -11.45 1.96 -6.78
N GLY A 3 -10.40 1.20 -7.06
CA GLY A 3 -10.27 -0.19 -6.59
C GLY A 3 -9.52 -0.31 -5.25
N ALA A 4 -9.60 -1.48 -4.60
CA ALA A 4 -8.94 -1.75 -3.32
C ALA A 4 -7.44 -1.39 -3.29
N ARG A 5 -6.70 -1.71 -4.37
CA ARG A 5 -5.26 -1.40 -4.50
C ARG A 5 -5.00 0.10 -4.55
N GLU A 6 -5.83 0.84 -5.27
CA GLU A 6 -5.69 2.29 -5.40
C GLU A 6 -5.96 2.98 -4.06
N VAL A 7 -6.99 2.54 -3.32
CA VAL A 7 -7.22 2.98 -1.94
C VAL A 7 -6.01 2.69 -1.05
N ALA A 8 -5.40 1.51 -1.18
CA ALA A 8 -4.24 1.15 -0.39
C ALA A 8 -3.03 2.04 -0.69
N ILE A 9 -2.71 2.28 -1.97
CA ILE A 9 -1.59 3.13 -2.39
C ILE A 9 -1.80 4.56 -1.88
N ASN A 10 -3.00 5.13 -2.06
CA ASN A 10 -3.33 6.48 -1.61
C ASN A 10 -3.22 6.61 -0.09
N THR A 11 -3.70 5.61 0.66
CA THR A 11 -3.57 5.57 2.12
C THR A 11 -2.11 5.48 2.55
N VAL A 12 -1.32 4.56 1.98
CA VAL A 12 0.10 4.39 2.31
C VAL A 12 0.90 5.67 2.01
N MET A 13 0.61 6.33 0.88
CA MET A 13 1.22 7.61 0.52
C MET A 13 0.93 8.67 1.58
N GLN A 14 -0.33 8.84 1.99
CA GLN A 14 -0.71 9.80 3.02
C GLN A 14 -0.05 9.49 4.38
N VAL A 15 0.02 8.21 4.77
CA VAL A 15 0.64 7.82 6.05
C VAL A 15 2.14 8.07 6.05
N PHE A 16 2.85 7.69 4.99
CA PHE A 16 4.31 7.83 4.95
C PHE A 16 4.79 9.25 4.69
N GLU A 17 4.05 10.03 3.90
CA GLU A 17 4.47 11.39 3.53
C GLU A 17 3.88 12.46 4.44
N ASN A 18 2.63 12.31 4.89
CA ASN A 18 1.95 13.32 5.70
C ASN A 18 1.93 12.99 7.20
N LYS A 19 2.61 11.91 7.62
CA LYS A 19 2.64 11.41 9.01
C LYS A 19 1.25 11.22 9.63
N ALA A 20 0.25 10.97 8.80
CA ALA A 20 -1.12 10.79 9.24
C ALA A 20 -1.33 9.40 9.86
N TYR A 21 -2.23 9.28 10.83
CA TYR A 21 -2.56 8.00 11.46
C TYR A 21 -3.23 7.08 10.46
N SER A 22 -2.70 5.87 10.31
CA SER A 22 -3.13 4.90 9.30
C SER A 22 -4.60 4.51 9.42
N ASN A 23 -5.08 4.28 10.64
CA ASN A 23 -6.48 3.96 10.90
C ASN A 23 -7.43 5.11 10.51
N ILE A 24 -7.06 6.36 10.79
CA ILE A 24 -7.89 7.54 10.47
C ILE A 24 -7.96 7.73 8.95
N VAL A 25 -6.81 7.72 8.28
CA VAL A 25 -6.76 7.92 6.82
C VAL A 25 -7.45 6.78 6.07
N LEU A 26 -7.21 5.53 6.49
CA LEU A 26 -7.84 4.37 5.88
C LEU A 26 -9.37 4.46 5.99
N ASN A 27 -9.89 4.75 7.18
CA ASN A 27 -11.33 4.88 7.39
C ASN A 27 -11.94 5.99 6.53
N ASN A 28 -11.27 7.14 6.42
CA ASN A 28 -11.71 8.23 5.56
C ASN A 28 -11.72 7.84 4.08
N ASN A 29 -10.67 7.18 3.59
CA ASN A 29 -10.60 6.76 2.20
C ASN A 29 -11.63 5.65 1.88
N LEU A 30 -11.87 4.72 2.82
CA LEU A 30 -12.86 3.65 2.66
C LEU A 30 -14.31 4.17 2.72
N SER A 31 -14.60 5.19 3.53
CA SER A 31 -15.94 5.78 3.62
C SER A 31 -16.31 6.60 2.38
N GLN A 32 -15.31 7.16 1.68
CA GLN A 32 -15.48 7.89 0.43
C GLN A 32 -15.59 7.00 -0.81
N CYS A 33 -15.33 5.69 -0.68
CA CYS A 33 -15.35 4.75 -1.80
C CYS A 33 -16.53 3.77 -1.68
N ASN A 34 -17.20 3.51 -2.81
CA ASN A 34 -18.26 2.51 -2.87
C ASN A 34 -17.68 1.10 -3.13
N LEU A 35 -16.84 0.61 -2.20
CA LEU A 35 -16.23 -0.72 -2.26
C LEU A 35 -17.09 -1.75 -1.52
N GLY A 36 -17.18 -2.97 -2.08
CA GLY A 36 -17.74 -4.13 -1.37
C GLY A 36 -16.83 -4.59 -0.24
N ASP A 37 -17.35 -5.39 0.68
CA ASP A 37 -16.63 -5.80 1.90
C ASP A 37 -15.32 -6.54 1.61
N LYS A 38 -15.28 -7.36 0.55
CA LYS A 38 -14.06 -8.05 0.11
C LYS A 38 -12.95 -7.08 -0.30
N ASP A 39 -13.30 -6.03 -1.04
CA ASP A 39 -12.35 -5.02 -1.49
C ASP A 39 -11.90 -4.12 -0.34
N LYS A 40 -12.79 -3.81 0.60
CA LYS A 40 -12.43 -3.09 1.83
C LYS A 40 -11.45 -3.91 2.68
N ALA A 41 -11.69 -5.21 2.82
CA ALA A 41 -10.80 -6.11 3.53
C ALA A 41 -9.43 -6.20 2.84
N LEU A 42 -9.40 -6.33 1.51
CA LEU A 42 -8.15 -6.34 0.74
C LEU A 42 -7.38 -5.01 0.89
N ALA A 43 -8.05 -3.87 0.76
CA ALA A 43 -7.43 -2.56 0.94
C ALA A 43 -6.83 -2.41 2.34
N THR A 44 -7.56 -2.86 3.37
CA THR A 44 -7.12 -2.84 4.77
C THR A 44 -5.87 -3.68 4.98
N GLU A 45 -5.85 -4.91 4.47
CA GLU A 45 -4.70 -5.81 4.58
C GLU A 45 -3.48 -5.25 3.85
N LEU A 46 -3.66 -4.73 2.63
CA LEU A 46 -2.59 -4.10 1.87
C LEU A 46 -1.99 -2.90 2.61
N VAL A 47 -2.80 -2.05 3.23
CA VAL A 47 -2.32 -0.88 3.98
C VAL A 47 -1.54 -1.30 5.20
N TYR A 48 -2.15 -2.06 6.11
CA TYR A 48 -1.50 -2.43 7.36
C TYR A 48 -0.29 -3.32 7.13
N GLY A 49 -0.39 -4.25 6.17
CA GLY A 49 0.70 -5.09 5.74
C GLY A 49 1.88 -4.31 5.19
N THR A 50 1.64 -3.37 4.27
CA THR A 50 2.71 -2.53 3.70
C THR A 50 3.38 -1.68 4.77
N ILE A 51 2.63 -1.13 5.72
CA ILE A 51 3.17 -0.36 6.84
C ILE A 51 4.02 -1.27 7.75
N LYS A 52 3.49 -2.42 8.15
CA LYS A 52 4.14 -3.38 9.03
C LYS A 52 5.45 -3.91 8.45
N TYR A 53 5.47 -4.24 7.16
CA TYR A 53 6.62 -4.85 6.49
C TYR A 53 7.51 -3.85 5.75
N ARG A 54 7.28 -2.54 5.92
CA ARG A 54 8.00 -1.47 5.18
C ARG A 54 9.51 -1.69 5.13
N TYR A 55 10.14 -1.98 6.26
CA TYR A 55 11.60 -2.16 6.31
C TYR A 55 12.08 -3.36 5.46
N ALA A 56 11.38 -4.50 5.56
CA ALA A 56 11.71 -5.69 4.78
C ALA A 56 11.48 -5.45 3.27
N ILE A 57 10.37 -4.78 2.92
CA ILE A 57 10.04 -4.39 1.56
C ILE A 57 11.09 -3.42 1.00
N ASP A 58 11.48 -2.40 1.76
CA ASP A 58 12.49 -1.43 1.36
C ASP A 58 13.86 -2.09 1.14
N LYS A 59 14.21 -3.10 1.95
CA LYS A 59 15.43 -3.90 1.73
C LYS A 59 15.39 -4.66 0.40
N ILE A 60 14.23 -5.22 0.04
CA ILE A 60 14.03 -5.87 -1.26
C ILE A 60 14.17 -4.82 -2.38
N LEU A 61 13.46 -3.70 -2.29
CA LEU A 61 13.50 -2.63 -3.30
C LEU A 61 14.88 -2.05 -3.49
N LYS A 62 15.66 -1.85 -2.42
CA LYS A 62 17.05 -1.36 -2.51
C LYS A 62 17.96 -2.30 -3.28
N THR A 63 17.65 -3.60 -3.32
CA THR A 63 18.41 -4.58 -4.11
C THR A 63 18.17 -4.40 -5.62
N PHE A 64 16.98 -3.91 -6.01
CA PHE A 64 16.61 -3.70 -7.42
C PHE A 64 16.83 -2.27 -7.91
N LEU A 65 16.68 -1.28 -7.02
CA LEU A 65 16.77 0.14 -7.36
C LEU A 65 18.14 0.75 -7.04
N GLU A 66 18.96 0.07 -6.23
CA GLU A 66 20.30 0.52 -5.81
C GLU A 66 20.35 2.02 -5.46
N LYS A 67 21.21 2.79 -6.15
CA LYS A 67 21.41 4.24 -5.97
C LYS A 67 20.20 5.10 -6.37
N LYS A 68 19.19 4.51 -7.02
CA LYS A 68 17.97 5.21 -7.45
C LYS A 68 16.86 5.12 -6.40
N PHE A 69 16.97 4.28 -5.37
CA PHE A 69 15.92 4.13 -4.36
C PHE A 69 15.49 5.48 -3.77
N ASP A 70 16.46 6.28 -3.31
CA ASP A 70 16.19 7.60 -2.69
C ASP A 70 15.82 8.69 -3.71
N LYS A 71 16.05 8.44 -5.02
CA LYS A 71 15.71 9.35 -6.12
C LYS A 71 14.39 8.99 -6.79
N THR A 72 13.81 7.84 -6.44
CA THR A 72 12.56 7.37 -7.03
C THR A 72 11.43 8.25 -6.51
N ASP A 73 10.54 8.64 -7.40
CA ASP A 73 9.34 9.38 -7.03
C ASP A 73 8.58 8.65 -5.91
N LYS A 74 8.09 9.43 -4.93
CA LYS A 74 7.47 8.89 -3.72
C LYS A 74 6.22 8.08 -4.02
N TYR A 75 5.42 8.50 -5.00
CA TYR A 75 4.24 7.77 -5.42
C TYR A 75 4.64 6.42 -6.04
N ILE A 76 5.63 6.42 -6.94
CA ILE A 76 6.16 5.18 -7.53
C ILE A 76 6.73 4.26 -6.44
N LEU A 77 7.46 4.79 -5.47
CA LEU A 77 8.04 4.00 -4.40
C LEU A 77 6.96 3.35 -3.52
N ASN A 78 5.89 4.07 -3.20
CA ASN A 78 4.78 3.55 -2.41
C ASN A 78 3.92 2.56 -3.19
N LEU A 79 3.71 2.77 -4.49
CA LEU A 79 3.13 1.79 -5.40
C LEU A 79 3.91 0.48 -5.34
N LEU A 80 5.23 0.53 -5.54
CA LEU A 80 6.09 -0.64 -5.52
C LEU A 80 6.07 -1.35 -4.15
N ARG A 81 6.01 -0.60 -3.05
CA ARG A 81 5.90 -1.18 -1.71
C ARG A 81 4.63 -2.02 -1.55
N VAL A 82 3.49 -1.47 -1.97
CA VAL A 82 2.19 -2.19 -1.94
C VAL A 82 2.24 -3.42 -2.84
N CYS A 83 2.80 -3.31 -4.04
CA CYS A 83 2.94 -4.45 -4.96
C CYS A 83 3.82 -5.56 -4.39
N ILE A 84 4.97 -5.23 -3.80
CA ILE A 84 5.84 -6.23 -3.18
C ILE A 84 5.15 -6.88 -1.99
N TYR A 85 4.45 -6.10 -1.16
CA TYR A 85 3.70 -6.68 -0.06
C TYR A 85 2.69 -7.72 -0.57
N GLN A 86 1.90 -7.35 -1.58
CA GLN A 86 0.94 -8.25 -2.19
C GLN A 86 1.58 -9.51 -2.76
N LEU A 87 2.66 -9.39 -3.53
CA LEU A 87 3.31 -10.54 -4.16
C LEU A 87 4.04 -11.46 -3.17
N ARG A 88 4.50 -10.93 -2.04
CA ARG A 88 5.34 -11.69 -1.10
C ARG A 88 4.58 -12.27 0.08
N TYR A 89 3.45 -11.67 0.47
CA TYR A 89 2.78 -12.00 1.73
C TYR A 89 1.29 -12.31 1.57
N LEU A 90 0.71 -12.14 0.38
CA LEU A 90 -0.66 -12.56 0.10
C LEU A 90 -0.66 -13.79 -0.81
N ASP A 91 -0.91 -14.96 -0.21
CA ASP A 91 -0.98 -16.25 -0.92
C ASP A 91 -2.27 -16.40 -1.75
N LYS A 92 -3.34 -15.72 -1.34
CA LYS A 92 -4.61 -15.63 -2.07
C LYS A 92 -4.80 -14.23 -2.59
N ILE A 93 -4.55 -14.04 -3.88
CA ILE A 93 -5.09 -12.90 -4.62
C ILE A 93 -6.52 -13.32 -4.99
N PRO A 94 -7.57 -12.67 -4.47
CA PRO A 94 -8.92 -13.00 -4.90
C PRO A 94 -9.02 -12.75 -6.41
N ASP A 95 -9.39 -13.79 -7.16
CA ASP A 95 -9.87 -13.60 -8.52
C ASP A 95 -11.11 -12.69 -8.45
N ARG A 96 -11.09 -11.67 -9.30
CA ARG A 96 -12.07 -10.56 -9.32
C ARG A 96 -13.52 -11.02 -9.19
#